data_AF-A0A0F8X905-F1
#
_entry.id   AF-A0A0F8X905-F1
#
_cell.length_a   1.000
_cell.length_b   1.000
_cell.length_c   1.000
_cell.angle_alpha   90.00
_cell.angle_beta   90.00
_cell.angle_gamma   90.00
#
_symmetry.space_group_name_H-M   'P 1'
#
loop_
_entity.id
_entity.type
_entity.pdbx_description
1 polymer ?
#
loop_
_entity_poly.entity_id
_entity_poly.type
_entity_poly.pdbx_seq_one_letter_code
_entity_poly.pdbx_strand_id
1 'polypeptide(L)'
;MRQVSSKILKYLILFFLLIIPFINLSFSYYSFGKEITKPLDLNISSNGISEANLSFIPNIDYTSLNDQWYNPKIEMLIIIPNNSDFNNTVKPLMEWKNEKGVKTIILSNFSLYEGRDDAERIRNMIKSYYAKENIQWVLLAGDTDVLPIRMVYNPDVDRWMESQSESVGGEYYKPTDFYYADLSGTWDSDEDGEWGESPEDNEYGIDEIDWTPDVYVGRFPASSVEELYKI
;
A
#
# COMPACT_ATOMS: atom_id res chain seq x y z
N MET A 1 40.13 13.13 1.81
CA MET A 1 40.15 12.11 2.89
C MET A 1 40.75 12.73 4.15
N ARG A 2 39.95 13.04 5.17
CA ARG A 2 40.45 13.58 6.46
C ARG A 2 40.99 12.43 7.30
N GLN A 3 42.29 12.43 7.62
CA GLN A 3 42.89 11.47 8.55
C GLN A 3 42.30 11.71 9.95
N VAL A 4 41.55 10.73 10.46
CA VAL A 4 41.07 10.73 11.84
C VAL A 4 42.27 10.53 12.76
N SER A 5 42.45 11.45 13.71
CA SER A 5 43.56 11.42 14.68
C SER A 5 43.56 10.09 15.46
N SER A 6 44.73 9.47 15.60
CA SER A 6 44.89 8.18 16.29
C SER A 6 44.40 8.19 17.75
N LYS A 7 44.30 9.38 18.36
CA LYS A 7 43.68 9.56 19.68
C LYS A 7 42.17 9.32 19.65
N ILE A 8 41.48 9.83 18.63
CA ILE A 8 40.02 9.69 18.46
C ILE A 8 39.65 8.22 18.24
N LEU A 9 40.45 7.50 17.44
CA LEU A 9 40.24 6.07 17.18
C LEU A 9 40.33 5.22 18.47
N LYS A 10 41.26 5.55 19.38
CA LYS A 10 41.40 4.86 20.67
C LYS A 10 40.19 5.06 21.58
N TYR A 11 39.64 6.27 21.64
CA TYR A 11 38.43 6.54 22.43
C TYR A 11 37.20 5.84 21.86
N LEU A 12 37.10 5.74 20.53
CA LEU A 12 36.00 5.06 19.85
C LEU A 12 35.99 3.55 20.14
N ILE A 13 37.17 2.92 20.13
CA ILE A 13 37.33 1.49 20.49
C ILE A 13 36.96 1.26 21.96
N LEU A 14 37.38 2.15 22.87
CA LEU A 14 37.06 2.05 24.29
C LEU A 14 35.55 2.20 24.55
N PHE A 15 34.88 3.08 23.79
CA PHE A 15 33.43 3.29 23.87
C PHE A 15 32.65 2.03 23.45
N PHE A 16 33.03 1.39 22.34
CA PHE A 16 32.37 0.15 21.92
C PHE A 16 32.59 -1.01 22.91
N LEU A 17 33.78 -1.14 23.50
CA LEU A 17 34.06 -2.17 24.53
C LEU A 17 33.19 -2.01 25.79
N LEU A 18 32.81 -0.77 26.14
CA LEU A 18 31.95 -0.47 27.29
C LEU A 18 30.46 -0.73 27.06
N ILE A 19 30.01 -0.82 25.79
CA ILE A 19 28.58 -1.00 25.43
C ILE A 19 28.22 -2.48 25.26
N ILE A 20 29.19 -3.34 24.93
CA ILE A 20 28.99 -4.79 24.75
C ILE A 20 28.33 -5.50 25.97
N PRO A 21 28.58 -5.12 27.24
CA PRO A 21 27.89 -5.74 28.38
C PRO A 21 26.41 -5.36 28.50
N PHE A 22 25.99 -4.21 27.92
CA PHE A 22 24.60 -3.74 28.00
C PHE A 22 23.69 -4.36 26.95
N ILE A 23 24.23 -4.81 25.81
CA ILE A 23 23.46 -5.46 24.74
C ILE A 23 23.07 -6.90 25.13
N ASN A 24 23.85 -7.57 25.98
CA ASN A 24 23.57 -8.95 26.41
C ASN A 24 22.53 -9.05 27.55
N LEU A 25 22.04 -7.93 28.11
CA LEU A 25 21.06 -7.94 29.20
C LEU A 25 19.60 -7.94 28.71
N SER A 26 19.35 -7.69 27.43
CA SER A 26 18.00 -7.69 26.85
C SER A 26 17.56 -9.04 26.27
N PHE A 27 18.42 -10.06 26.25
CA PHE A 27 18.12 -11.36 25.62
C PHE A 27 17.65 -12.47 26.58
N SER A 28 17.40 -12.17 27.85
CA SER A 28 17.01 -13.18 28.86
C SER A 28 15.57 -13.05 29.41
N TYR A 29 14.70 -12.27 28.78
CA TYR A 29 13.28 -12.16 29.15
C TYR A 29 12.33 -12.60 28.02
N TYR A 30 12.53 -13.81 27.50
CA TYR A 30 11.47 -14.54 26.79
C TYR A 30 11.61 -16.05 27.10
N SER A 31 11.27 -16.41 28.33
CA SER A 31 10.87 -17.77 28.67
C SER A 31 9.59 -17.66 29.50
N PHE A 32 8.47 -17.52 28.80
CA PHE A 32 7.16 -17.79 29.37
C PHE A 32 6.50 -18.89 28.54
N GLY A 33 7.10 -20.08 28.59
CA GLY A 33 6.44 -21.32 28.21
C GLY A 33 5.51 -21.73 29.34
N LYS A 34 4.23 -21.36 29.25
CA LYS A 34 3.18 -21.87 30.12
C LYS A 34 3.02 -23.37 29.86
N GLU A 35 3.27 -24.18 30.88
CA GLU A 35 3.11 -25.64 30.87
C GLU A 35 1.72 -26.05 30.34
N ILE A 36 1.68 -26.70 29.17
CA ILE A 36 0.58 -27.56 28.77
C ILE A 36 1.19 -28.94 28.50
N THR A 37 1.46 -29.68 29.56
CA THR A 37 1.76 -31.12 29.45
C THR A 37 0.90 -31.87 30.45
N LYS A 38 -0.39 -32.02 30.13
CA LYS A 38 -1.09 -33.26 30.47
C LYS A 38 -0.99 -34.15 29.23
N PRO A 39 -0.24 -35.26 29.27
CA PRO A 39 -0.30 -36.22 28.17
C PRO A 39 -1.74 -36.74 28.07
N LEU A 40 -2.29 -36.67 26.87
CA LEU A 40 -3.57 -37.27 26.55
C LEU A 40 -3.33 -38.78 26.43
N ASP A 41 -3.70 -39.54 27.45
CA ASP A 41 -3.64 -41.01 27.43
C ASP A 41 -4.66 -41.55 26.41
N LEU A 42 -4.24 -41.66 25.15
CA LEU A 42 -5.02 -42.30 24.10
C LEU A 42 -4.88 -43.81 24.25
N ASN A 43 -5.89 -44.45 24.85
CA ASN A 43 -5.98 -45.89 24.95
C ASN A 43 -6.41 -46.48 23.60
N ILE A 44 -5.47 -46.59 22.65
CA ILE A 44 -5.73 -47.15 21.32
C ILE A 44 -5.61 -48.67 21.39
N SER A 45 -6.76 -49.33 21.59
CA SER A 45 -6.91 -50.78 21.39
C SER A 45 -6.96 -51.08 19.89
N SER A 46 -6.05 -51.92 19.39
CA SER A 46 -5.90 -52.23 17.96
C SER A 46 -6.93 -53.21 17.38
N ASN A 47 -8.11 -53.37 17.98
CA ASN A 47 -9.12 -54.32 17.51
C ASN A 47 -10.49 -53.64 17.43
N GLY A 48 -10.88 -53.28 16.21
CA GLY A 48 -12.16 -52.67 15.88
C GLY A 48 -12.01 -51.17 15.57
N ILE A 49 -12.51 -50.74 14.41
CA ILE A 49 -12.63 -49.32 14.05
C ILE A 49 -13.71 -48.72 14.98
N SER A 50 -13.37 -48.42 16.23
CA SER A 50 -14.13 -47.48 17.02
C SER A 50 -13.73 -46.10 16.54
N GLU A 51 -14.64 -45.42 15.84
CA GLU A 51 -14.49 -44.01 15.50
C GLU A 51 -13.98 -43.27 16.73
N ALA A 52 -12.78 -42.67 16.61
CA ALA A 52 -12.21 -41.93 17.71
C ALA A 52 -13.21 -40.83 18.09
N ASN A 53 -13.69 -40.87 19.33
CA ASN A 53 -14.64 -39.88 19.80
C ASN A 53 -13.92 -38.54 19.96
N LEU A 54 -13.99 -37.69 18.93
CA LEU A 54 -13.33 -36.37 18.89
C LEU A 54 -14.15 -35.28 19.61
N SER A 55 -15.27 -35.62 20.26
CA SER A 55 -16.12 -34.64 20.97
C SER A 55 -15.44 -33.98 22.17
N PHE A 56 -14.32 -34.53 22.67
CA PHE A 56 -13.52 -33.90 23.72
C PHE A 56 -12.60 -32.80 23.20
N ILE A 57 -12.36 -32.72 21.88
CA ILE A 57 -11.53 -31.68 21.31
C ILE A 57 -12.35 -30.38 21.33
N PRO A 58 -11.92 -29.33 22.05
CA PRO A 58 -12.62 -28.06 22.03
C PRO A 58 -12.59 -27.49 20.61
N ASN A 59 -13.67 -26.86 20.18
CA ASN A 59 -13.66 -26.10 18.92
C ASN A 59 -12.56 -25.04 19.02
N ILE A 60 -11.60 -25.12 18.10
CA ILE A 60 -10.53 -24.13 17.99
C ILE A 60 -11.13 -22.90 17.31
N ASP A 61 -11.12 -21.77 18.03
CA ASP A 61 -11.44 -20.48 17.44
C ASP A 61 -10.23 -19.98 16.65
N TYR A 62 -10.10 -20.50 15.43
CA TYR A 62 -9.02 -20.13 14.52
C TYR A 62 -9.03 -18.62 14.21
N THR A 63 -10.20 -17.97 14.24
CA THR A 63 -10.32 -16.54 13.94
C THR A 63 -9.65 -15.70 15.02
N SER A 64 -9.99 -15.90 16.31
CA SER A 64 -9.35 -15.13 17.38
C SER A 64 -7.87 -15.45 17.54
N LEU A 65 -7.47 -16.71 17.32
CA LEU A 65 -6.06 -17.09 17.32
C LEU A 65 -5.31 -16.44 16.16
N ASN A 66 -5.88 -16.43 14.95
CA ASN A 66 -5.24 -15.79 13.82
C ASN A 66 -5.16 -14.27 14.04
N ASP A 67 -6.19 -13.61 14.54
CA ASP A 67 -6.14 -12.17 14.84
C ASP A 67 -5.11 -11.82 15.93
N GLN A 68 -4.95 -12.68 16.94
CA GLN A 68 -4.00 -12.47 18.02
C GLN A 68 -2.54 -12.72 17.59
N TRP A 69 -2.30 -13.69 16.71
CA TRP A 69 -0.95 -14.11 16.31
C TRP A 69 -0.52 -13.56 14.93
N TYR A 70 -1.48 -13.17 14.11
CA TYR A 70 -1.34 -12.76 12.72
C TYR A 70 -2.30 -11.60 12.43
N ASN A 71 -1.85 -10.37 12.70
CA ASN A 71 -2.52 -9.17 12.20
C ASN A 71 -1.78 -8.67 10.94
N PRO A 72 -2.15 -9.17 9.74
CA PRO A 72 -1.48 -8.73 8.52
C PRO A 72 -1.68 -7.23 8.35
N LYS A 73 -0.64 -6.54 7.88
CA LYS A 73 -0.78 -5.15 7.44
C LYS A 73 -1.70 -5.08 6.23
N ILE A 74 -2.31 -3.92 6.01
CA ILE A 74 -3.08 -3.70 4.79
C ILE A 74 -2.11 -3.75 3.60
N GLU A 75 -2.44 -4.54 2.59
CA GLU A 75 -1.59 -4.70 1.40
C GLU A 75 -2.22 -4.04 0.16
N MET A 76 -3.55 -4.03 0.07
CA MET A 76 -4.29 -3.51 -1.08
C MET A 76 -5.38 -2.52 -0.66
N LEU A 77 -5.49 -1.43 -1.41
CA LEU A 77 -6.60 -0.49 -1.34
C LEU A 77 -7.49 -0.63 -2.57
N ILE A 78 -8.80 -0.69 -2.38
CA ILE A 78 -9.78 -0.44 -3.44
C ILE A 78 -10.39 0.94 -3.18
N ILE A 79 -10.16 1.88 -4.09
CA ILE A 79 -10.67 3.25 -4.00
C ILE A 79 -11.89 3.35 -4.91
N ILE A 80 -13.01 3.82 -4.36
CA ILE A 80 -14.29 3.97 -5.06
C ILE A 80 -14.80 5.41 -4.95
N PRO A 81 -15.73 5.84 -5.82
CA PRO A 81 -16.52 7.04 -5.58
C PRO A 81 -17.23 6.98 -4.22
N ASN A 82 -17.58 8.13 -3.65
CA ASN A 82 -18.31 8.21 -2.39
C ASN A 82 -19.80 7.82 -2.56
N ASN A 83 -20.04 6.56 -2.90
CA ASN A 83 -21.34 5.96 -3.18
C ASN A 83 -21.38 4.53 -2.62
N SER A 84 -22.40 4.22 -1.82
CA SER A 84 -22.58 2.90 -1.19
C SER A 84 -22.78 1.76 -2.19
N ASP A 85 -23.33 2.04 -3.37
CA ASP A 85 -23.62 1.01 -4.37
C ASP A 85 -22.34 0.52 -5.07
N PHE A 86 -21.38 1.42 -5.27
CA PHE A 86 -20.02 1.03 -5.70
C PHE A 86 -19.36 0.13 -4.65
N ASN A 87 -19.47 0.48 -3.36
CA ASN A 87 -18.95 -0.34 -2.26
C ASN A 87 -19.53 -1.76 -2.28
N ASN A 88 -20.86 -1.87 -2.35
CA ASN A 88 -21.54 -3.15 -2.41
C ASN A 88 -21.08 -4.00 -3.60
N THR A 89 -20.77 -3.35 -4.73
CA THR A 89 -20.32 -4.02 -5.96
C THR A 89 -18.89 -4.55 -5.87
N VAL A 90 -17.97 -3.80 -5.26
CA VAL A 90 -16.56 -4.24 -5.11
C VAL A 90 -16.31 -5.11 -3.88
N LYS A 91 -17.25 -5.15 -2.94
CA LYS A 91 -17.13 -5.93 -1.69
C LYS A 91 -16.81 -7.41 -1.92
N PRO A 92 -17.44 -8.15 -2.86
CA PRO A 92 -17.09 -9.53 -3.14
C PRO A 92 -15.62 -9.71 -3.59
N LEU A 93 -15.08 -8.76 -4.36
CA LEU A 93 -13.68 -8.79 -4.77
C LEU A 93 -12.74 -8.58 -3.57
N MET A 94 -13.05 -7.61 -2.70
CA MET A 94 -12.30 -7.38 -1.47
C MET A 94 -12.29 -8.63 -0.57
N GLU A 95 -13.45 -9.26 -0.36
CA GLU A 95 -13.58 -10.49 0.42
C GLU A 95 -12.78 -11.63 -0.20
N TRP A 96 -12.88 -11.83 -1.52
CA TRP A 96 -12.10 -12.85 -2.22
C TRP A 96 -10.59 -12.61 -2.11
N LYS A 97 -10.11 -11.36 -2.24
CA LYS A 97 -8.68 -11.03 -2.05
C LYS A 97 -8.22 -11.34 -0.63
N ASN A 98 -9.02 -11.01 0.38
CA ASN A 98 -8.76 -11.34 1.78
C ASN A 98 -8.67 -12.86 2.00
N GLU A 99 -9.56 -13.65 1.38
CA GLU A 99 -9.49 -15.12 1.42
C GLU A 99 -8.22 -15.68 0.79
N LYS A 100 -7.62 -14.98 -0.19
CA LYS A 100 -6.33 -15.34 -0.80
C LYS A 100 -5.12 -14.83 -0.03
N GLY A 101 -5.32 -14.18 1.11
CA GLY A 101 -4.26 -13.68 1.98
C GLY A 101 -3.74 -12.29 1.62
N VAL A 102 -4.39 -11.58 0.69
CA VAL A 102 -4.07 -10.17 0.38
C VAL A 102 -5.02 -9.30 1.19
N LYS A 103 -4.53 -8.66 2.26
CA LYS A 103 -5.38 -7.85 3.13
C LYS A 103 -5.83 -6.59 2.39
N THR A 104 -7.10 -6.57 2.02
CA THR A 104 -7.71 -5.52 1.19
C THR A 104 -8.78 -4.77 1.96
N ILE A 105 -8.80 -3.44 1.81
CA ILE A 105 -9.87 -2.58 2.31
C ILE A 105 -10.45 -1.70 1.20
N ILE A 106 -11.68 -1.22 1.42
CA ILE A 106 -12.37 -0.31 0.50
C ILE A 106 -12.37 1.10 1.11
N LEU A 107 -12.02 2.11 0.32
CA LEU A 107 -11.98 3.52 0.71
C LEU A 107 -12.79 4.36 -0.28
N SER A 108 -13.60 5.28 0.23
CA SER A 108 -14.48 6.12 -0.60
C SER A 108 -14.43 7.61 -0.25
N ASN A 109 -13.87 7.97 0.90
CA ASN A 109 -13.92 9.32 1.44
C ASN A 109 -12.54 9.97 1.49
N PHE A 110 -11.99 10.30 0.33
CA PHE A 110 -10.73 11.02 0.20
C PHE A 110 -10.83 12.51 0.60
N SER A 111 -12.05 13.06 0.79
CA SER A 111 -12.24 14.44 1.27
C SER A 111 -11.70 14.70 2.68
N LEU A 112 -11.35 13.65 3.43
CA LEU A 112 -10.70 13.72 4.73
C LEU A 112 -9.21 14.03 4.67
N TYR A 113 -8.63 14.08 3.46
CA TYR A 113 -7.23 14.36 3.23
C TYR A 113 -7.08 15.76 2.62
N GLU A 114 -6.01 16.44 3.01
CA GLU A 114 -5.64 17.73 2.41
C GLU A 114 -5.15 17.52 0.97
N GLY A 115 -5.34 18.54 0.14
CA GLY A 115 -4.94 18.54 -1.27
C GLY A 115 -5.66 19.64 -2.05
N ARG A 116 -5.04 20.15 -3.12
CA ARG A 116 -5.57 21.24 -3.95
C ARG A 116 -6.80 20.81 -4.74
N ASP A 117 -6.85 19.55 -5.13
CA ASP A 117 -7.96 18.91 -5.84
C ASP A 117 -8.17 17.46 -5.37
N ASP A 118 -9.22 16.80 -5.88
CA ASP A 118 -9.57 15.45 -5.47
C ASP A 118 -8.53 14.39 -5.87
N ALA A 119 -7.79 14.60 -6.98
CA ALA A 119 -6.70 13.70 -7.36
C ALA A 119 -5.56 13.77 -6.33
N GLU A 120 -5.16 14.96 -5.91
CA GLU A 120 -4.14 15.14 -4.87
C GLU A 120 -4.60 14.56 -3.53
N ARG A 121 -5.89 14.72 -3.18
CA ARG A 121 -6.47 14.11 -1.97
C ARG A 121 -6.41 12.59 -2.01
N ILE A 122 -6.74 11.97 -3.15
CA ILE A 122 -6.61 10.52 -3.34
C ILE A 122 -5.14 10.11 -3.20
N ARG A 123 -4.21 10.82 -3.84
CA ARG A 123 -2.78 10.53 -3.73
C ARG A 123 -2.30 10.65 -2.29
N ASN A 124 -2.69 11.70 -1.56
CA ASN A 124 -2.34 11.89 -0.15
C ASN A 124 -2.96 10.83 0.77
N MET A 125 -4.17 10.36 0.46
CA MET A 125 -4.76 9.19 1.11
C MET A 125 -3.86 7.96 0.91
N ILE A 126 -3.45 7.66 -0.32
CA ILE A 126 -2.55 6.53 -0.64
C ILE A 126 -1.22 6.68 0.11
N LYS A 127 -0.59 7.87 0.08
CA LYS A 127 0.64 8.17 0.85
C LYS A 127 0.48 7.84 2.34
N SER A 128 -0.65 8.16 2.93
CA SER A 128 -0.90 7.90 4.35
C SER A 128 -0.96 6.41 4.69
N TYR A 129 -1.53 5.59 3.80
CA TYR A 129 -1.58 4.13 3.96
C TYR A 129 -0.25 3.48 3.63
N TYR A 130 0.46 3.98 2.62
CA TYR A 130 1.82 3.55 2.33
C TYR A 130 2.75 3.76 3.52
N ALA A 131 2.73 4.95 4.14
CA ALA A 131 3.59 5.24 5.29
C ALA A 131 3.27 4.38 6.53
N LYS A 132 2.00 4.02 6.75
CA LYS A 132 1.56 3.27 7.96
C LYS A 132 1.63 1.76 7.77
N GLU A 133 1.10 1.30 6.64
CA GLU A 133 0.84 -0.11 6.36
C GLU A 133 1.81 -0.70 5.33
N ASN A 134 2.54 0.14 4.58
CA ASN A 134 3.41 -0.28 3.48
C ASN A 134 2.62 -1.07 2.42
N ILE A 135 1.46 -0.53 2.03
CA ILE A 135 0.61 -1.09 0.97
C ILE A 135 1.41 -1.29 -0.32
N GLN A 136 0.99 -2.25 -1.13
CA GLN A 136 1.63 -2.60 -2.40
C GLN A 136 0.70 -2.33 -3.59
N TRP A 137 -0.62 -2.43 -3.39
CA TRP A 137 -1.60 -2.40 -4.48
C TRP A 137 -2.66 -1.33 -4.26
N VAL A 138 -3.01 -0.63 -5.33
CA VAL A 138 -4.15 0.28 -5.39
C VAL A 138 -5.00 -0.06 -6.61
N LEU A 139 -6.30 -0.25 -6.40
CA LEU A 139 -7.28 -0.41 -7.45
C LEU A 139 -8.25 0.77 -7.41
N LEU A 140 -8.28 1.54 -8.49
CA LEU A 140 -9.27 2.60 -8.71
C LEU A 140 -10.50 1.96 -9.37
N ALA A 141 -11.60 1.85 -8.65
CA ALA A 141 -12.83 1.24 -9.15
C ALA A 141 -13.84 2.33 -9.53
N GLY A 142 -13.64 2.86 -10.74
CA GLY A 142 -14.41 3.96 -11.33
C GLY A 142 -13.68 4.55 -12.54
N ASP A 143 -14.43 5.04 -13.52
CA ASP A 143 -13.88 5.80 -14.65
C ASP A 143 -13.60 7.27 -14.25
N THR A 144 -12.98 8.02 -15.15
CA THR A 144 -12.47 9.38 -14.96
C THR A 144 -13.54 10.42 -14.61
N ASP A 145 -14.80 10.13 -14.91
CA ASP A 145 -15.96 10.97 -14.57
C ASP A 145 -16.42 10.82 -13.11
N VAL A 146 -16.10 9.70 -12.47
CA VAL A 146 -16.48 9.40 -11.07
C VAL A 146 -15.30 9.28 -10.12
N LEU A 147 -14.10 8.99 -10.64
CA LEU A 147 -12.83 8.99 -9.91
C LEU A 147 -11.78 9.73 -10.74
N PRO A 148 -11.23 10.85 -10.23
CA PRO A 148 -10.39 11.73 -11.02
C PRO A 148 -9.14 11.02 -11.53
N ILE A 149 -8.65 11.49 -12.66
CA ILE A 149 -7.35 11.14 -13.23
C ILE A 149 -6.49 12.39 -13.25
N ARG A 150 -5.17 12.24 -13.08
CA ARG A 150 -4.25 13.38 -13.20
C ARG A 150 -3.93 13.60 -14.67
N MET A 151 -3.97 14.86 -15.09
CA MET A 151 -3.46 15.30 -16.38
C MET A 151 -2.02 15.76 -16.18
N VAL A 152 -1.08 15.15 -16.92
CA VAL A 152 0.33 15.56 -16.95
C VAL A 152 0.57 16.53 -18.08
N TYR A 153 1.39 17.55 -17.85
CA TYR A 153 1.85 18.46 -18.88
C TYR A 153 2.90 17.76 -19.76
N ASN A 154 2.53 17.55 -21.01
CA ASN A 154 3.37 16.99 -22.05
C ASN A 154 2.93 17.58 -23.41
N PRO A 155 3.60 18.65 -23.89
CA PRO A 155 3.28 19.36 -25.12
C PRO A 155 3.89 18.70 -26.36
N ASP A 156 3.95 17.37 -26.41
CA ASP A 156 4.52 16.61 -27.53
C ASP A 156 3.87 16.93 -28.88
N VAL A 157 2.54 17.06 -28.91
CA VAL A 157 1.79 17.39 -30.12
C VAL A 157 2.24 18.74 -30.71
N ASP A 158 2.34 19.77 -29.87
CA ASP A 158 2.80 21.10 -30.28
C ASP A 158 4.30 21.08 -30.66
N ARG A 159 5.14 20.48 -29.81
CA ARG A 159 6.60 20.42 -29.98
C ARG A 159 7.02 19.69 -31.25
N TRP A 160 6.32 18.63 -31.63
CA TRP A 160 6.67 17.78 -32.77
C TRP A 160 5.81 18.02 -34.00
N MET A 161 4.87 18.97 -33.95
CA MET A 161 4.00 19.36 -35.06
C MET A 161 3.31 18.17 -35.74
N GLU A 162 2.96 17.13 -34.98
CA GLU A 162 2.22 16.02 -35.56
C GLU A 162 0.83 16.52 -35.95
N SER A 163 0.33 16.11 -37.11
CA SER A 163 -1.06 16.37 -37.52
C SER A 163 -2.09 15.59 -36.69
N GLN A 164 -1.71 15.15 -35.49
CA GLN A 164 -2.48 14.36 -34.55
C GLN A 164 -2.93 15.32 -33.44
N SER A 165 -4.23 15.51 -33.28
CA SER A 165 -4.77 16.16 -32.08
C SER A 165 -5.23 15.08 -31.11
N GLU A 166 -4.78 15.13 -29.86
CA GLU A 166 -5.35 14.30 -28.82
C GLU A 166 -6.77 14.77 -28.50
N SER A 167 -7.71 13.82 -28.42
CA SER A 167 -9.10 14.13 -28.07
C SER A 167 -9.28 14.48 -26.60
N VAL A 168 -8.34 14.04 -25.75
CA VAL A 168 -8.34 14.25 -24.30
C VAL A 168 -7.09 15.04 -23.93
N GLY A 169 -7.26 16.16 -23.22
CA GLY A 169 -6.14 17.02 -22.78
C GLY A 169 -5.51 17.90 -23.88
N GLY A 170 -5.87 17.67 -25.14
CA GLY A 170 -5.46 18.51 -26.26
C GLY A 170 -3.95 18.45 -26.52
N GLU A 171 -3.38 19.57 -26.96
CA GLU A 171 -1.98 19.64 -27.38
C GLU A 171 -1.00 19.53 -26.20
N TYR A 172 -1.44 19.84 -24.98
CA TYR A 172 -0.56 20.06 -23.83
C TYR A 172 -0.66 18.99 -22.74
N TYR A 173 -1.77 18.28 -22.61
CA TYR A 173 -1.98 17.42 -21.43
C TYR A 173 -2.33 15.98 -21.77
N LYS A 174 -1.84 15.03 -20.97
CA LYS A 174 -2.09 13.59 -21.13
C LYS A 174 -2.58 12.95 -19.82
N PRO A 175 -3.65 12.15 -19.83
CA PRO A 175 -4.16 11.51 -18.61
C PRO A 175 -3.24 10.39 -18.13
N THR A 176 -3.05 10.26 -16.82
CA THR A 176 -2.26 9.17 -16.23
C THR A 176 -2.75 8.75 -14.84
N ASP A 177 -2.72 7.44 -14.59
CA ASP A 177 -2.86 6.87 -13.24
C ASP A 177 -1.49 6.72 -12.55
N PHE A 178 -0.37 6.96 -13.24
CA PHE A 178 0.99 6.90 -12.66
C PHE A 178 1.17 7.91 -11.52
N TYR A 179 0.40 9.00 -11.51
CA TYR A 179 0.32 9.95 -10.41
C TYR A 179 -0.03 9.31 -9.07
N TYR A 180 -0.82 8.24 -9.08
CA TYR A 180 -1.19 7.50 -7.87
C TYR A 180 -0.18 6.41 -7.51
N ALA A 181 0.74 6.09 -8.43
CA ALA A 181 1.77 5.05 -8.27
C ALA A 181 3.06 5.62 -7.70
N ASP A 182 3.51 6.76 -8.23
CA ASP A 182 4.60 7.56 -7.68
C ASP A 182 4.06 8.41 -6.53
N LEU A 183 4.59 8.20 -5.33
CA LEU A 183 4.19 8.88 -4.10
C LEU A 183 5.22 9.93 -3.66
N SER A 184 6.30 10.11 -4.42
CA SER A 184 7.38 11.06 -4.18
C SER A 184 7.06 12.46 -4.72
N GLY A 185 7.68 13.50 -4.15
CA GLY A 185 7.50 14.87 -4.63
C GLY A 185 6.05 15.39 -4.66
N THR A 186 5.89 16.56 -5.27
CA THR A 186 4.60 17.24 -5.47
C THR A 186 3.99 16.95 -6.84
N TRP A 187 4.83 16.60 -7.83
CA TRP A 187 4.52 16.59 -9.27
C TRP A 187 4.13 17.97 -9.81
N ASP A 188 4.52 19.04 -9.12
CA ASP A 188 4.26 20.44 -9.48
C ASP A 188 5.07 21.23 -8.45
N SER A 189 6.35 21.36 -8.77
CA SER A 189 7.44 21.69 -7.87
C SER A 189 7.60 23.19 -7.78
N ASP A 190 7.40 23.89 -8.90
CA ASP A 190 7.39 25.35 -9.04
C ASP A 190 6.00 25.97 -8.81
N GLU A 191 4.98 25.15 -8.51
CA GLU A 191 3.66 25.57 -8.03
C GLU A 191 2.84 26.37 -9.06
N ASP A 192 3.06 26.12 -10.34
CA ASP A 192 2.37 26.81 -11.43
C ASP A 192 1.06 26.12 -11.86
N GLY A 193 0.83 24.89 -11.37
CA GLY A 193 -0.36 24.10 -11.65
C GLY A 193 -0.26 23.26 -12.92
N GLU A 194 0.90 23.16 -13.53
CA GLU A 194 1.24 22.15 -14.52
C GLU A 194 1.85 20.97 -13.78
N TRP A 195 1.40 19.74 -14.10
CA TRP A 195 1.82 18.57 -13.33
C TRP A 195 2.74 17.65 -14.10
N GLY A 196 3.79 17.17 -13.45
CA GLY A 196 4.63 16.11 -13.97
C GLY A 196 5.48 16.58 -15.14
N GLU A 197 5.93 17.83 -15.08
CA GLU A 197 6.69 18.46 -16.15
C GLU A 197 8.07 17.83 -16.33
N SER A 198 8.55 17.90 -17.57
CA SER A 198 9.92 17.53 -17.89
C SER A 198 10.89 18.65 -17.48
N PRO A 199 12.20 18.36 -17.34
CA PRO A 199 13.22 19.39 -17.11
C PRO A 199 13.24 20.54 -18.13
N GLU A 200 12.63 20.38 -19.31
CA GLU A 200 12.57 21.42 -20.33
C GLU A 200 11.38 22.37 -20.13
N ASP A 201 10.42 21.98 -19.30
CA ASP A 201 9.10 22.63 -19.20
C ASP A 201 8.92 23.41 -17.88
N ASN A 202 9.59 23.03 -16.79
CA ASN A 202 9.52 23.75 -15.50
C ASN A 202 10.66 24.76 -15.22
N GLU A 203 10.44 25.67 -14.26
CA GLU A 203 11.41 26.71 -13.85
C GLU A 203 12.73 26.13 -13.30
N TYR A 204 12.69 24.95 -12.69
CA TYR A 204 13.82 24.38 -11.97
C TYR A 204 14.74 23.50 -12.82
N GLY A 205 14.33 23.15 -14.04
CA GLY A 205 15.13 22.33 -14.94
C GLY A 205 15.37 20.91 -14.42
N ILE A 206 14.41 20.35 -13.68
CA ILE A 206 14.46 19.00 -13.09
C ILE A 206 13.22 18.19 -13.47
N ASP A 207 13.29 16.86 -13.37
CA ASP A 207 12.10 16.04 -13.59
C ASP A 207 11.21 16.12 -12.34
N GLU A 208 9.92 16.36 -12.54
CA GLU A 208 8.94 16.38 -11.46
C GLU A 208 8.41 14.99 -11.11
N ILE A 209 8.62 14.03 -12.01
CA ILE A 209 8.22 12.62 -11.88
C ILE A 209 9.48 11.80 -11.54
N ASP A 210 9.42 10.97 -10.50
CA ASP A 210 10.57 10.10 -10.13
C ASP A 210 10.71 8.87 -11.04
N TRP A 211 9.66 8.57 -11.82
CA TRP A 211 9.55 7.43 -12.73
C TRP A 211 9.68 6.05 -12.07
N THR A 212 9.72 6.01 -10.74
CA THR A 212 9.72 4.79 -9.94
C THR A 212 8.42 4.70 -9.16
N PRO A 213 7.53 3.74 -9.48
CA PRO A 213 6.30 3.60 -8.72
C PRO A 213 6.60 3.06 -7.32
N ASP A 214 6.04 3.70 -6.28
CA ASP A 214 6.06 3.21 -4.90
C ASP A 214 5.01 2.11 -4.68
N VAL A 215 3.90 2.16 -5.43
CA VAL A 215 2.79 1.19 -5.39
C VAL A 215 2.32 0.82 -6.79
N TYR A 216 1.76 -0.37 -6.94
CA TYR A 216 1.14 -0.82 -8.19
C TYR A 216 -0.30 -0.33 -8.27
N VAL A 217 -0.62 0.41 -9.34
CA VAL A 217 -1.95 0.98 -9.58
C VAL A 217 -2.61 0.28 -10.75
N GLY A 218 -3.88 -0.10 -10.58
CA GLY A 218 -4.78 -0.49 -11.67
C GLY A 218 -6.10 0.25 -11.59
N ARG A 219 -6.84 0.29 -12.70
CA ARG A 219 -8.18 0.89 -12.77
C ARG A 219 -9.18 -0.08 -13.38
N PHE A 220 -10.37 -0.15 -12.78
CA PHE A 220 -11.58 -0.68 -13.39
C PHE A 220 -12.41 0.50 -13.90
N PRO A 221 -12.30 0.84 -15.19
CA PRO A 221 -12.99 2.00 -15.75
C PRO A 221 -14.48 1.66 -15.93
N ALA A 222 -15.29 2.18 -15.01
CA ALA A 222 -16.74 2.08 -15.06
C ALA A 222 -17.35 3.40 -14.61
N SER A 223 -18.20 4.00 -15.44
CA SER A 223 -18.92 5.24 -15.12
C SER A 223 -20.18 4.98 -14.28
N SER A 224 -20.57 3.71 -14.12
CA SER A 224 -21.76 3.30 -13.37
C SER A 224 -21.54 2.01 -12.57
N VAL A 225 -22.44 1.77 -11.61
CA VAL A 225 -22.48 0.55 -10.80
C VAL A 225 -22.74 -0.67 -11.70
N GLU A 226 -23.61 -0.53 -12.70
CA GLU A 226 -23.97 -1.58 -13.64
C GLU A 226 -22.81 -2.00 -14.56
N GLU A 227 -21.94 -1.06 -14.92
CA GLU A 227 -20.70 -1.34 -15.65
C GLU A 227 -19.68 -2.02 -14.76
N LEU A 228 -19.47 -1.49 -13.55
CA LEU A 228 -18.51 -2.03 -12.60
C LEU A 228 -18.84 -3.47 -12.20
N TYR A 229 -20.13 -3.81 -12.08
CA TYR A 229 -20.59 -5.17 -11.80
C TYR A 229 -20.23 -6.19 -12.90
N LYS A 230 -19.97 -5.73 -14.14
CA LYS A 230 -19.67 -6.62 -15.28
C LYS A 230 -18.19 -6.88 -15.49
N ILE A 231 -17.33 -6.09 -14.85
CA ILE A 231 -15.86 -6.22 -14.91
C ILE A 231 -15.43 -7.38 -14.01
#